data_AF-A0A845YSZ6-F1
#
_entry.id   AF-A0A845YSZ6-F1
#
_cell.length_a   1.000
_cell.length_b   1.000
_cell.length_c   1.000
_cell.angle_alpha   90.00
_cell.angle_beta   90.00
_cell.angle_gamma   90.00
#
_symmetry.space_group_name_H-M   'P 1'
#
loop_
_entity.id
_entity.type
_entity.pdbx_description
1 polymer ?
#
loop_
_entity_poly.entity_id
_entity_poly.type
_entity_poly.pdbx_seq_one_letter_code
_entity_poly.pdbx_strand_id
1 'polypeptide(L)' 'TDLAEDVISKAQEYLQSSGEEVWLVYPENRWIIVVTDESRTIFIAGEVVSTQKVLLGFSISVDELLD' A
#
# COMPACT_ATOMS: atom_id res chain seq x y z
N THR A 1 -21.09 -6.76 2.89
CA THR A 1 -19.98 -6.23 2.10
C THR A 1 -18.77 -7.06 2.44
N ASP A 2 -17.98 -7.44 1.45
CA ASP A 2 -16.76 -8.22 1.66
C ASP A 2 -15.70 -7.30 2.31
N LEU A 3 -14.94 -7.82 3.28
CA LEU A 3 -13.93 -7.05 4.01
C LEU A 3 -12.91 -6.39 3.05
N ALA A 4 -12.60 -7.06 1.94
CA ALA A 4 -11.72 -6.53 0.92
C ALA A 4 -12.30 -5.28 0.23
N GLU A 5 -13.61 -5.27 -0.04
CA GLU A 5 -14.30 -4.17 -0.71
C GLU A 5 -14.33 -2.92 0.18
N ASP A 6 -14.59 -3.10 1.48
CA ASP A 6 -14.60 -2.01 2.46
C ASP A 6 -13.21 -1.37 2.61
N VAL A 7 -12.14 -2.17 2.61
CA VAL A 7 -10.75 -1.69 2.70
C VAL A 7 -10.36 -0.87 1.46
N ILE A 8 -10.71 -1.36 0.26
CA ILE A 8 -10.45 -0.65 -0.99
C ILE A 8 -11.24 0.67 -1.03
N SER A 9 -12.50 0.66 -0.61
CA SER A 9 -13.34 1.86 -0.57
C SER A 9 -12.74 2.94 0.34
N LYS A 10 -12.27 2.58 1.53
CA LYS A 10 -11.59 3.53 2.43
C LYS A 10 -10.28 4.05 1.85
N ALA A 11 -9.49 3.21 1.20
CA ALA A 11 -8.26 3.67 0.55
C ALA A 11 -8.55 4.73 -0.53
N GLN A 12 -9.63 4.57 -1.29
CA GLN A 12 -10.07 5.57 -2.25
C GLN A 12 -10.52 6.87 -1.58
N GLU A 13 -11.25 6.79 -0.46
CA GLU A 13 -11.66 7.97 0.31
C GLU A 13 -10.45 8.77 0.80
N TYR A 14 -9.41 8.10 1.32
CA TYR A 14 -8.18 8.76 1.74
C TYR A 14 -7.45 9.43 0.58
N LEU A 15 -7.35 8.76 -0.58
CA LEU A 15 -6.72 9.34 -1.77
C LEU A 15 -7.48 10.58 -2.27
N GLN A 16 -8.82 10.54 -2.24
CA GLN A 16 -9.67 11.67 -2.64
C GLN A 16 -9.61 12.84 -1.65
N SER A 17 -9.26 12.57 -0.39
CA SER A 17 -9.27 13.54 0.71
C SER A 17 -7.91 14.21 0.97
N SER A 18 -7.00 14.21 -0.01
CA SER A 18 -5.61 14.74 0.02
C SER A 18 -4.51 13.72 0.40
N GLY A 19 -4.83 12.43 0.44
CA GLY A 19 -3.81 11.39 0.51
C GLY A 19 -3.10 11.26 -0.84
N GLU A 20 -1.80 11.54 -0.90
CA GLU A 20 -1.01 11.35 -2.12
C GLU A 20 -0.66 9.87 -2.35
N GLU A 21 -0.70 9.06 -1.29
CA GLU A 21 -0.33 7.64 -1.31
C GLU A 21 -0.98 6.90 -0.13
N VAL A 22 -1.50 5.69 -0.38
CA VAL A 22 -2.08 4.80 0.63
C VAL A 22 -1.46 3.42 0.49
N TRP A 23 -1.05 2.84 1.61
CA TRP A 23 -0.51 1.47 1.67
C TRP A 23 -1.56 0.54 2.27
N LEU A 24 -2.00 -0.43 1.49
CA LEU A 24 -2.84 -1.53 1.97
C LEU A 24 -1.92 -2.68 2.36
N VAL A 25 -1.91 -3.01 3.65
CA VAL A 25 -1.05 -4.07 4.21
C VAL A 25 -1.90 -5.29 4.50
N TYR A 26 -1.50 -6.45 3.94
CA TYR A 26 -2.12 -7.75 4.16
C TYR A 26 -1.10 -8.72 4.77
N PRO A 27 -0.94 -8.72 6.12
CA PRO A 27 0.12 -9.48 6.79
C PRO A 27 0.05 -10.98 6.58
N GLU A 28 -1.17 -11.56 6.60
CA GLU A 28 -1.37 -13.01 6.44
C GLU A 28 -0.86 -13.52 5.08
N ASN A 29 -1.00 -12.70 4.03
CA ASN A 29 -0.55 -13.01 2.68
C ASN A 29 0.86 -12.46 2.38
N ARG A 30 1.45 -11.69 3.30
CA ARG A 30 2.70 -10.94 3.14
C ARG A 30 2.70 -10.02 1.91
N TRP A 31 1.59 -9.31 1.71
CA TRP A 31 1.43 -8.38 0.58
C TRP A 31 1.28 -6.94 1.05
N ILE A 32 1.86 -6.03 0.28
CA ILE A 32 1.64 -4.59 0.41
C ILE A 32 1.20 -4.06 -0.93
N ILE A 33 0.08 -3.34 -0.97
CA ILE A 33 -0.40 -2.65 -2.18
C ILE A 33 -0.23 -1.16 -1.95
N VAL A 34 0.67 -0.55 -2.71
CA VAL A 34 0.84 0.91 -2.73
C VAL A 34 -0.08 1.47 -3.79
N VAL A 35 -1.01 2.33 -3.36
CA VAL A 35 -1.99 2.98 -4.22
C VAL A 35 -1.73 4.47 -4.25
N THR A 36 -1.66 5.03 -5.45
CA THR A 36 -1.66 6.47 -5.73
C THR A 36 -2.85 6.81 -6.64
N ASP A 37 -3.00 8.07 -7.01
CA ASP A 37 -3.92 8.51 -8.06
C ASP A 37 -3.56 7.96 -9.46
N GLU A 38 -2.29 7.64 -9.68
CA GLU A 38 -1.75 7.21 -10.98
C GLU A 38 -1.64 5.68 -11.10
N SER A 39 -1.36 4.97 -10.01
CA SER A 39 -0.96 3.57 -10.06
C SER A 39 -1.35 2.77 -8.83
N ARG A 40 -1.32 1.44 -9.00
CA ARG A 40 -1.49 0.43 -7.95
C ARG A 40 -0.39 -0.60 -8.13
N THR A 41 0.55 -0.66 -7.20
CA THR A 41 1.69 -1.57 -7.25
C THR A 41 1.60 -2.54 -6.08
N ILE A 42 1.76 -3.83 -6.37
CA ILE A 42 1.75 -4.89 -5.36
C ILE A 42 3.20 -5.30 -5.10
N PHE A 43 3.56 -5.40 -3.83
CA PHE A 43 4.83 -5.91 -3.34
C PHE A 43 4.57 -7.16 -2.50
N ILE A 44 5.40 -8.18 -2.68
CA ILE A 44 5.31 -9.48 -2.00
C ILE A 44 6.57 -9.77 -1.16
N ALA A 45 6.52 -10.82 -0.34
CA ALA A 45 7.67 -11.28 0.45
C ALA A 45 8.94 -11.40 -0.41
N GLY A 46 10.08 -10.96 0.13
CA GLY A 46 11.37 -10.86 -0.57
C GLY A 46 11.55 -9.60 -1.42
N GLU A 47 10.51 -8.80 -1.65
CA GLU A 47 10.61 -7.52 -2.35
C GLU A 47 10.85 -6.36 -1.39
N VAL A 48 11.28 -5.22 -1.94
CA VAL A 48 11.45 -3.97 -1.22
C VAL A 48 10.36 -3.01 -1.68
N VAL A 49 9.47 -2.63 -0.76
CA VAL A 49 8.46 -1.62 -1.02
C VAL A 49 9.10 -0.24 -0.90
N SER A 50 8.73 0.66 -1.81
CA SER A 50 9.18 2.05 -1.82
C SER A 50 8.00 2.98 -2.04
N THR A 51 8.10 4.19 -1.50
CA THR A 51 7.11 5.23 -1.79
C THR A 51 7.22 5.65 -3.25
N GLN A 52 6.08 5.96 -3.85
CA GLN A 52 5.95 6.33 -5.26
C GLN A 52 5.80 7.84 -5.43
N LYS A 53 5.16 8.52 -4.48
CA LYS A 53 4.84 9.95 -4.58
C LYS A 53 5.33 10.77 -3.38
N VAL A 54 5.14 10.27 -2.15
CA VAL A 54 5.57 10.95 -0.92
C VAL A 54 6.92 10.44 -0.45
N LEU A 55 7.76 11.26 0.20
CA LEU A 55 9.03 10.82 0.80
C LEU A 55 9.95 10.02 -0.15
N LEU A 56 10.16 10.54 -1.37
CA LEU A 56 11.00 9.88 -2.37
C LEU A 56 12.37 9.44 -1.80
N GLY A 57 12.72 8.18 -2.05
CA GLY A 57 13.93 7.55 -1.52
C GLY A 57 13.72 6.75 -0.24
N PHE A 58 12.53 6.80 0.37
CA PHE A 58 12.15 5.85 1.42
C PHE A 58 11.83 4.48 0.83
N SER A 59 12.42 3.45 1.39
CA SER A 59 12.13 2.05 1.08
C SER A 59 12.33 1.16 2.30
N ILE A 60 11.61 0.04 2.33
CA ILE A 60 11.70 -0.96 3.39
C ILE A 60 11.43 -2.35 2.81
N SER A 61 12.09 -3.37 3.34
CA SER A 61 11.81 -4.76 2.97
C SER A 61 10.37 -5.13 3.37
N VAL A 62 9.65 -5.85 2.50
CA VAL A 62 8.33 -6.39 2.84
C VAL A 62 8.43 -7.33 4.04
N ASP A 63 9.50 -8.14 4.11
CA ASP A 63 9.70 -9.06 5.23
C ASP A 63 9.99 -8.30 6.54
N GLU A 64 10.75 -7.20 6.49
CA GLU A 64 11.05 -6.39 7.68
C GLU A 64 9.82 -5.64 8.21
N LEU A 65 8.96 -5.15 7.31
CA LEU A 65 7.75 -4.42 7.71
C LEU A 65 6.70 -5.32 8.35
N LEU A 66 6.69 -6.61 8.00
CA LEU A 66 5.64 -7.57 8.37
C LEU A 66 6.11 -8.66 9.36
N ASP A 67 7.34 -8.56 9.87
CA ASP A 67 7.91 -9.44 10.89
C ASP A 67 7.26 -9.28 12.28
#